data_AF-A0A6A5KEJ0-F1
#
_entry.id   AF-A0A6A5KEJ0-F1
#
_cell.length_a   1.000
_cell.length_b   1.000
_cell.length_c   1.000
_cell.angle_alpha   90.00
_cell.angle_beta   90.00
_cell.angle_gamma   90.00
#
_symmetry.space_group_name_H-M   'P 1'
#
loop_
_entity.id
_entity.type
_entity.pdbx_description
1 polymer ?
#
loop_
_entity_poly.entity_id
_entity_poly.type
_entity_poly.pdbx_seq_one_letter_code
_entity_poly.pdbx_strand_id
1 'polypeptide(L)'
;MATRIPAPAPTSPLLGLPAEVRNNIYRNLYKHSGAILLVPSSSNYARVSPLVHAVPDIDVLTTCRQFFDEASSVFYTDNTFLLSTLSDANNDAANLGFLEEWLTSLGTRRHLVRNVLIDLSPLCPVPCHNAHRFIDLLPIMLQIWRLNTAPANPLNPPQRYANIRISFALSGRLLHSHAHPPHPVPSAKRVINIAALNDMIASLSPGSQPVMRPYFCSPRTIDQIRTRIDGRQVRFLLSTPHHLGVSDMGRIDFTLDNTNQLVKSAVIPAKDTGIDKLINAATVRETLLKLLMEFNVEELTYDMDTLTISKRYPEVFSINRHIRGLALERYGSVHVIAKVTAQEPKASFSNLAAMKNWFTSTRGVTERVYQGSGDEPTLLIRFNLPGKKDLAQLRISIRDAIFATLDLQADSELRVELAYPGAEVLVYMRTLVEVQRELLVFLTGLMDGDPSRKAGACPEIWMDGYCRITEAEFAGEGGAALSVSNEKYDWDEEGLEEEHGVCVSQLIEDDDSDTVGDEGSLHARAMELASMSNTLIENTCDQSLCKDMHIAPKNKDSSS
;
A
#
# COMPACT_ATOMS: atom_id res chain seq x y z
N MET A 1 63.10 4.65 -40.72
CA MET A 1 62.77 4.12 -39.39
C MET A 1 61.75 3.01 -39.56
N ALA A 2 62.16 1.75 -39.39
CA ALA A 2 61.25 0.62 -39.46
C ALA A 2 60.45 0.54 -38.15
N THR A 3 59.13 0.70 -38.23
CA THR A 3 58.20 0.47 -37.13
C THR A 3 58.28 -1.01 -36.74
N ARG A 4 58.89 -1.31 -35.58
CA ARG A 4 58.83 -2.64 -34.98
C ARG A 4 57.35 -2.94 -34.69
N ILE A 5 56.78 -3.88 -35.43
CA ILE A 5 55.50 -4.48 -35.08
C ILE A 5 55.72 -5.18 -33.73
N PRO A 6 55.03 -4.78 -32.64
CA PRO A 6 55.17 -5.45 -31.36
C PRO A 6 54.77 -6.92 -31.53
N ALA A 7 55.58 -7.82 -30.97
CA ALA A 7 55.27 -9.24 -30.95
C ALA A 7 53.89 -9.44 -30.31
N PRO A 8 53.02 -10.30 -30.87
CA PRO A 8 51.71 -10.55 -30.29
C PRO A 8 51.87 -11.00 -28.85
N ALA A 9 51.09 -10.42 -27.94
CA ALA A 9 51.06 -10.81 -26.55
C ALA A 9 50.83 -12.33 -26.44
N PRO A 10 51.51 -13.03 -25.51
CA PRO A 10 51.33 -14.46 -25.34
C PRO A 10 49.85 -14.76 -25.08
N THR A 11 49.22 -15.52 -25.98
CA THR A 11 47.87 -16.01 -25.79
C THR A 11 47.87 -16.95 -24.59
N SER A 12 46.84 -16.86 -23.74
CA SER A 12 46.68 -17.76 -22.60
C SER A 12 46.86 -19.22 -23.05
N PRO A 13 47.67 -20.05 -22.37
CA PRO A 13 47.89 -21.45 -22.74
C PRO A 13 46.59 -22.24 -22.90
N LEU A 14 45.56 -21.86 -22.13
CA LEU A 14 44.22 -22.43 -22.20
C LEU A 14 43.55 -22.19 -23.55
N LEU A 15 43.68 -21.00 -24.13
CA LEU A 15 43.07 -20.65 -25.43
C LEU A 15 43.79 -21.32 -26.61
N GLY A 16 45.02 -21.81 -26.40
CA GLY A 16 45.75 -22.60 -27.39
C GLY A 16 45.34 -24.07 -27.48
N LEU A 17 44.56 -24.58 -26.52
CA LEU A 17 44.06 -25.96 -26.54
C LEU A 17 42.93 -26.13 -27.57
N PRO A 18 42.69 -27.32 -28.15
CA PRO A 18 41.51 -27.59 -28.97
C PRO A 18 40.20 -27.33 -28.22
N ALA A 19 39.15 -26.90 -28.93
CA ALA A 19 37.86 -26.53 -28.32
C ALA A 19 37.22 -27.68 -27.53
N GLU A 20 37.39 -28.93 -27.98
CA GLU A 20 36.91 -30.13 -27.30
C GLU A 20 37.56 -30.31 -25.92
N VAL A 21 38.88 -30.05 -25.85
CA VAL A 21 39.64 -30.12 -24.59
C VAL A 21 39.19 -29.00 -23.66
N ARG A 22 39.03 -27.76 -24.17
CA ARG A 22 38.53 -26.64 -23.38
C ARG A 22 37.12 -26.91 -22.83
N ASN A 23 36.20 -27.41 -23.65
CA ASN A 23 34.85 -27.78 -23.21
C ASN A 23 34.85 -28.88 -22.14
N ASN A 24 35.76 -29.85 -22.22
CA ASN A 24 35.93 -30.85 -21.17
C ASN A 24 36.46 -30.23 -19.87
N ILE A 25 37.38 -29.27 -19.96
CA ILE A 25 37.84 -28.50 -18.80
C ILE A 25 36.66 -27.74 -18.17
N TYR A 26 35.89 -26.99 -18.97
CA TYR A 26 34.73 -26.25 -18.47
C TYR A 26 33.68 -27.15 -17.83
N ARG A 27 33.42 -28.34 -18.39
CA ARG A 27 32.50 -29.31 -17.75
C ARG A 27 32.99 -29.77 -16.40
N ASN A 28 34.29 -30.05 -16.26
CA ASN A 28 34.83 -30.45 -14.96
C ASN A 28 34.79 -29.32 -13.93
N LEU A 29 34.93 -28.06 -14.37
CA LEU A 29 34.90 -26.90 -13.49
C LEU A 29 33.48 -26.46 -13.11
N TYR A 30 32.56 -26.43 -14.07
CA TYR A 30 31.30 -25.73 -13.95
C TYR A 30 30.07 -26.63 -13.96
N LYS A 31 30.21 -27.94 -14.17
CA LYS A 31 29.07 -28.86 -14.05
C LYS A 31 28.93 -29.33 -12.61
N HIS A 32 27.84 -28.95 -11.98
CA HIS A 32 27.50 -29.36 -10.62
C HIS A 32 26.49 -30.51 -10.65
N SER A 33 26.64 -31.46 -9.73
CA SER A 33 25.69 -32.56 -9.55
C SER A 33 24.40 -32.12 -8.84
N GLY A 34 24.47 -31.07 -8.03
CA GLY A 34 23.34 -30.46 -7.33
C GLY A 34 22.80 -29.22 -8.02
N ALA A 35 21.63 -28.76 -7.57
CA ALA A 35 21.08 -27.50 -8.07
C ALA A 35 21.84 -26.29 -7.48
N ILE A 36 22.16 -25.33 -8.32
CA ILE A 36 22.82 -24.07 -7.96
C ILE A 36 21.77 -23.12 -7.40
N LEU A 37 21.89 -22.71 -6.14
CA LEU A 37 20.96 -21.76 -5.54
C LEU A 37 21.18 -20.35 -6.10
N LEU A 38 20.09 -19.75 -6.57
CA LEU A 38 20.01 -18.33 -6.92
C LEU A 38 19.53 -17.54 -5.70
N VAL A 39 20.28 -16.50 -5.35
CA VAL A 39 19.98 -15.60 -4.22
C VAL A 39 19.90 -14.17 -4.74
N PRO A 40 18.85 -13.39 -4.41
CA PRO A 40 18.77 -11.98 -4.78
C PRO A 40 19.87 -11.16 -4.12
N SER A 41 20.50 -10.26 -4.89
CA SER A 41 21.62 -9.40 -4.43
C SER A 41 21.23 -8.48 -3.25
N SER A 42 19.95 -8.10 -3.16
CA SER A 42 19.41 -7.21 -2.13
C SER A 42 19.09 -7.88 -0.79
N SER A 43 19.25 -9.20 -0.69
CA SER A 43 18.82 -9.93 0.50
C SER A 43 19.98 -10.12 1.49
N ASN A 44 19.71 -9.92 2.80
CA ASN A 44 20.61 -10.22 3.92
C ASN A 44 20.99 -11.72 4.04
N TYR A 45 20.79 -12.52 2.98
CA TYR A 45 21.02 -13.97 2.91
C TYR A 45 22.47 -14.39 3.11
N ALA A 46 23.43 -13.49 2.84
CA ALA A 46 24.86 -13.77 2.98
C ALA A 46 25.24 -14.24 4.40
N ARG A 47 24.40 -13.99 5.42
CA ARG A 47 24.72 -14.34 6.80
C ARG A 47 24.31 -15.74 7.27
N VAL A 48 23.45 -16.50 6.55
CA VAL A 48 22.64 -17.48 7.32
C VAL A 48 22.53 -18.93 6.80
N SER A 49 22.84 -19.33 5.56
CA SER A 49 22.70 -20.75 5.20
C SER A 49 24.02 -21.44 4.79
N PRO A 50 24.52 -22.44 5.56
CA PRO A 50 25.71 -23.22 5.21
C PRO A 50 25.52 -24.13 3.97
N LEU A 51 24.33 -24.12 3.37
CA LEU A 51 23.98 -24.89 2.16
C LEU A 51 24.04 -24.05 0.87
N VAL A 52 24.44 -22.78 0.94
CA VAL A 52 24.72 -21.96 -0.25
C VAL A 52 26.18 -22.10 -0.59
N HIS A 53 26.51 -23.08 -1.43
CA HIS A 53 27.82 -23.09 -2.06
C HIS A 53 27.87 -21.91 -3.05
N ALA A 54 28.65 -20.88 -2.71
CA ALA A 54 29.14 -19.98 -3.75
C ALA A 54 29.75 -20.87 -4.83
N VAL A 55 29.32 -20.71 -6.09
CA VAL A 55 29.94 -21.43 -7.21
C VAL A 55 31.40 -21.01 -7.20
N PRO A 56 32.34 -21.90 -6.82
CA PRO A 56 33.74 -21.52 -6.72
C PRO A 56 34.19 -21.01 -8.07
N ASP A 57 35.02 -19.97 -8.07
CA ASP A 57 35.69 -19.48 -9.27
C ASP A 57 34.72 -19.03 -10.39
N ILE A 58 33.48 -18.62 -10.05
CA ILE A 58 32.57 -18.03 -11.03
C ILE A 58 33.12 -16.72 -11.61
N ASP A 59 33.95 -16.01 -10.85
CA ASP A 59 34.67 -14.81 -11.29
C ASP A 59 35.60 -15.08 -12.46
N VAL A 60 36.05 -16.32 -12.67
CA VAL A 60 36.87 -16.69 -13.83
C VAL A 60 36.11 -16.48 -15.14
N LEU A 61 34.78 -16.55 -15.13
CA LEU A 61 33.93 -16.17 -16.27
C LEU A 61 34.11 -14.70 -16.69
N THR A 62 34.66 -13.84 -15.83
CA THR A 62 34.89 -12.41 -16.13
C THR A 62 36.25 -12.13 -16.78
N THR A 63 37.13 -13.14 -16.89
CA THR A 63 38.53 -12.94 -17.30
C THR A 63 38.71 -12.53 -18.76
N CYS A 64 38.08 -13.24 -19.71
CA CYS A 64 38.13 -12.87 -21.12
C CYS A 64 36.85 -13.31 -21.87
N ARG A 65 36.54 -12.60 -22.96
CA ARG A 65 35.31 -12.81 -23.75
C ARG A 65 35.19 -14.23 -24.30
N GLN A 66 36.28 -14.79 -24.83
CA GLN A 66 36.25 -16.13 -25.41
C GLN A 66 35.98 -17.20 -24.35
N PHE A 67 36.69 -17.14 -23.22
CA PHE A 67 36.47 -18.05 -22.10
C PHE A 67 35.04 -17.93 -21.59
N PHE A 68 34.55 -16.70 -21.42
CA PHE A 68 33.19 -16.45 -20.99
C PHE A 68 32.15 -17.07 -21.92
N ASP A 69 32.27 -16.86 -23.23
CA ASP A 69 31.31 -17.35 -24.21
C ASP A 69 31.28 -18.89 -24.26
N GLU A 70 32.43 -19.55 -24.15
CA GLU A 70 32.50 -21.02 -24.15
C GLU A 70 32.06 -21.63 -22.81
N ALA A 71 32.56 -21.12 -21.69
CA ALA A 71 32.28 -21.66 -20.36
C ALA A 71 30.84 -21.38 -19.91
N SER A 72 30.28 -20.21 -20.23
CA SER A 72 28.88 -19.88 -19.89
C SER A 72 27.88 -20.81 -20.58
N SER A 73 28.19 -21.29 -21.79
CA SER A 73 27.37 -22.29 -22.49
C SER A 73 27.26 -23.58 -21.69
N VAL A 74 28.39 -24.08 -21.18
CA VAL A 74 28.43 -25.28 -20.32
C VAL A 74 27.71 -25.01 -18.99
N PHE A 75 28.02 -23.88 -18.35
CA PHE A 75 27.43 -23.52 -17.06
C PHE A 75 25.91 -23.42 -17.10
N TYR A 76 25.32 -22.72 -18.07
CA TYR A 76 23.86 -22.58 -18.13
C TYR A 76 23.14 -23.81 -18.67
N THR A 77 23.79 -24.59 -19.55
CA THR A 77 23.14 -25.74 -20.21
C THR A 77 23.13 -26.98 -19.33
N ASP A 78 24.24 -27.27 -18.65
CA ASP A 78 24.46 -28.56 -17.97
C ASP A 78 24.08 -28.53 -16.48
N ASN A 79 23.63 -27.39 -15.96
CA ASN A 79 23.24 -27.22 -14.56
C ASN A 79 21.73 -27.03 -14.36
N THR A 80 21.32 -27.21 -13.11
CA THR A 80 19.98 -26.88 -12.61
C THR A 80 20.08 -25.71 -11.67
N PHE A 81 19.22 -24.71 -11.83
CA PHE A 81 19.20 -23.52 -10.99
C PHE A 81 18.00 -23.56 -10.03
N LEU A 82 18.23 -23.43 -8.74
CA LEU A 82 17.21 -23.44 -7.70
C LEU A 82 16.88 -22.00 -7.28
N LEU A 83 15.63 -21.58 -7.43
CA LEU A 83 15.10 -20.34 -6.90
C LEU A 83 14.41 -20.67 -5.58
N SER A 84 14.88 -20.11 -4.46
CA SER A 84 14.25 -20.32 -3.15
C SER A 84 13.50 -19.07 -2.73
N THR A 85 12.23 -19.23 -2.34
CA THR A 85 11.39 -18.12 -1.89
C THR A 85 11.97 -17.52 -0.60
N LEU A 86 12.08 -16.20 -0.53
CA LEU A 86 12.54 -15.52 0.68
C LEU A 86 11.47 -15.68 1.78
N SER A 87 11.94 -15.99 3.00
CA SER A 87 11.11 -16.20 4.21
C SER A 87 10.29 -14.97 4.62
N ASP A 88 10.77 -13.76 4.31
CA ASP A 88 10.21 -12.51 4.84
C ASP A 88 9.24 -11.80 3.89
N ALA A 89 8.98 -12.35 2.71
CA ALA A 89 8.08 -11.72 1.77
C ALA A 89 6.64 -12.09 2.12
N ASN A 90 5.91 -11.18 2.74
CA ASN A 90 4.43 -11.16 2.77
C ASN A 90 3.77 -11.16 1.35
N ASN A 91 4.56 -11.36 0.30
CA ASN A 91 4.20 -11.17 -1.09
C ASN A 91 4.85 -12.27 -1.96
N ASP A 92 4.16 -13.40 -2.15
CA ASP A 92 4.58 -14.50 -3.04
C ASP A 92 4.97 -14.02 -4.44
N ALA A 93 4.35 -12.93 -4.91
CA ALA A 93 4.61 -12.30 -6.20
C ALA A 93 6.06 -11.79 -6.33
N ALA A 94 6.68 -11.32 -5.24
CA ALA A 94 8.04 -10.81 -5.25
C ALA A 94 9.08 -11.91 -5.56
N ASN A 95 8.85 -13.12 -5.03
CA ASN A 95 9.77 -14.25 -5.22
C ASN A 95 9.75 -14.77 -6.67
N LEU A 96 8.61 -14.74 -7.34
CA LEU A 96 8.51 -15.16 -8.74
C LEU A 96 8.92 -14.05 -9.72
N GLY A 97 8.80 -12.79 -9.32
CA GLY A 97 9.41 -11.66 -10.03
C GLY A 97 10.93 -11.77 -10.15
N PHE A 98 11.61 -12.34 -9.15
CA PHE A 98 13.06 -12.56 -9.19
C PHE A 98 13.51 -13.49 -10.34
N LEU A 99 12.71 -14.50 -10.70
CA LEU A 99 13.03 -15.36 -11.84
C LEU A 99 13.03 -14.56 -13.16
N GLU A 100 12.05 -13.67 -13.33
CA GLU A 100 11.98 -12.78 -14.49
C GLU A 100 13.18 -11.82 -14.52
N GLU A 101 13.52 -11.21 -13.39
CA GLU A 101 14.68 -10.32 -13.27
C GLU A 101 15.99 -11.04 -13.60
N TRP A 102 16.22 -12.21 -13.01
CA TRP A 102 17.41 -13.02 -13.28
C TRP A 102 17.50 -13.42 -14.75
N LEU A 103 16.45 -14.00 -15.34
CA LEU A 103 16.45 -14.39 -16.76
C LEU A 103 16.66 -13.19 -17.69
N THR A 104 16.15 -12.01 -17.32
CA THR A 104 16.36 -10.77 -18.06
C THR A 104 17.81 -10.31 -17.97
N SER A 105 18.43 -10.42 -16.79
CA SER A 105 19.83 -10.04 -16.56
C SER A 105 20.82 -10.89 -17.38
N LEU A 106 20.46 -12.13 -17.74
CA LEU A 106 21.26 -12.98 -18.62
C LEU A 106 21.31 -12.48 -20.08
N GLY A 107 20.44 -11.55 -20.46
CA GLY A 107 20.38 -10.94 -21.79
C GLY A 107 20.27 -11.98 -22.90
N THR A 108 21.20 -11.94 -23.86
CA THR A 108 21.21 -12.87 -25.00
C THR A 108 21.49 -14.32 -24.59
N ARG A 109 22.04 -14.58 -23.40
CA ARG A 109 22.41 -15.93 -22.93
C ARG A 109 21.29 -16.69 -22.24
N ARG A 110 20.14 -16.05 -21.97
CA ARG A 110 18.98 -16.67 -21.32
C ARG A 110 18.54 -18.00 -21.95
N HIS A 111 18.72 -18.16 -23.26
CA HIS A 111 18.34 -19.37 -24.00
C HIS A 111 19.20 -20.61 -23.68
N LEU A 112 20.35 -20.40 -23.03
CA LEU A 112 21.24 -21.47 -22.59
C LEU A 112 20.73 -22.15 -21.31
N VAL A 113 19.91 -21.46 -20.51
CA VAL A 113 19.33 -22.02 -19.29
C VAL A 113 18.36 -23.15 -19.64
N ARG A 114 18.62 -24.35 -19.12
CA ARG A 114 17.78 -25.54 -19.39
C ARG A 114 16.90 -25.96 -18.25
N ASN A 115 17.35 -25.84 -17.00
CA ASN A 115 16.62 -26.40 -15.86
C ASN A 115 16.54 -25.39 -14.73
N VAL A 116 15.31 -25.05 -14.33
CA VAL A 116 15.02 -24.17 -13.19
C VAL A 116 14.07 -24.90 -12.23
N LEU A 117 14.43 -24.92 -10.96
CA LEU A 117 13.63 -25.42 -9.86
C LEU A 117 13.15 -24.26 -9.01
N ILE A 118 11.86 -24.23 -8.69
CA ILE A 118 11.27 -23.27 -7.75
C ILE A 118 10.98 -24.01 -6.46
N ASP A 119 11.69 -23.64 -5.39
CA ASP A 119 11.57 -24.26 -4.08
C ASP A 119 10.41 -23.64 -3.30
N LEU A 120 9.45 -24.47 -2.93
CA LEU A 120 8.26 -24.08 -2.16
C LEU A 120 8.40 -24.39 -0.66
N SER A 121 9.54 -24.94 -0.21
CA SER A 121 9.77 -25.27 1.20
C SER A 121 9.66 -24.07 2.14
N PRO A 122 10.08 -22.86 1.74
CA PRO A 122 9.90 -21.67 2.57
C PRO A 122 8.48 -21.09 2.55
N LEU A 123 7.47 -21.76 1.96
CA LEU A 123 6.08 -21.33 2.10
C LEU A 123 5.49 -21.91 3.38
N CYS A 124 5.04 -21.07 4.32
CA CYS A 124 4.38 -21.54 5.55
C CYS A 124 3.07 -22.28 5.20
N PRO A 125 2.93 -23.59 5.51
CA PRO A 125 1.67 -24.30 5.32
C PRO A 125 0.68 -23.84 6.39
N VAL A 126 -0.13 -22.81 6.08
CA VAL A 126 -1.36 -22.30 6.74
C VAL A 126 -1.78 -23.02 8.05
N PRO A 127 -2.04 -22.30 9.18
CA PRO A 127 -2.82 -21.05 9.28
C PRO A 127 -2.09 -19.88 9.97
N CYS A 128 -0.77 -19.81 9.82
CA CYS A 128 0.09 -18.76 10.37
C CYS A 128 -0.47 -17.33 10.14
N HIS A 129 -0.99 -16.95 8.94
CA HIS A 129 -1.57 -15.61 8.70
C HIS A 129 -2.63 -15.49 7.58
N ASN A 130 -3.66 -16.33 7.47
CA ASN A 130 -4.60 -16.33 6.31
C ASN A 130 -3.93 -16.49 4.92
N ALA A 131 -2.62 -16.66 4.91
CA ALA A 131 -1.79 -16.34 3.78
C ALA A 131 -1.62 -17.58 2.91
N HIS A 132 -1.90 -17.40 1.62
CA HIS A 132 -1.42 -18.27 0.53
C HIS A 132 -2.15 -19.62 0.36
N ARG A 133 -3.48 -19.55 0.09
CA ARG A 133 -4.18 -20.68 -0.58
C ARG A 133 -3.79 -20.86 -2.05
N PHE A 134 -3.11 -19.86 -2.62
CA PHE A 134 -2.82 -19.78 -4.04
C PHE A 134 -1.37 -19.33 -4.28
N ILE A 135 -0.77 -19.82 -5.36
CA ILE A 135 0.52 -19.38 -5.91
C ILE A 135 0.23 -18.61 -7.20
N ASP A 136 0.76 -17.41 -7.36
CA ASP A 136 0.62 -16.65 -8.61
C ASP A 136 1.67 -17.10 -9.64
N LEU A 137 1.22 -17.89 -10.62
CA LEU A 137 2.05 -18.41 -11.70
C LEU A 137 2.32 -17.38 -12.80
N LEU A 138 1.68 -16.20 -12.80
CA LEU A 138 1.78 -15.29 -13.94
C LEU A 138 3.23 -14.94 -14.32
N PRO A 139 4.12 -14.54 -13.39
CA PRO A 139 5.50 -14.19 -13.76
C PRO A 139 6.23 -15.36 -14.44
N ILE A 140 6.05 -16.58 -13.94
CA ILE A 140 6.65 -17.79 -14.51
C ILE A 140 6.09 -18.05 -15.91
N MET A 141 4.77 -18.01 -16.06
CA MET A 141 4.10 -18.31 -17.31
C MET A 141 4.48 -17.31 -18.40
N LEU A 142 4.60 -16.02 -18.08
CA LEU A 142 5.08 -15.01 -19.01
C LEU A 142 6.49 -15.34 -19.52
N GLN A 143 7.39 -15.83 -18.66
CA GLN A 143 8.73 -16.25 -19.10
C GLN A 143 8.69 -17.49 -19.98
N ILE A 144 7.95 -18.53 -19.58
CA ILE A 144 7.76 -19.75 -20.39
C ILE A 144 7.21 -19.38 -21.78
N TRP A 145 6.19 -18.52 -21.83
CA TRP A 145 5.58 -18.12 -23.09
C TRP A 145 6.54 -17.30 -23.92
N ARG A 146 7.17 -16.25 -23.38
CA ARG A 146 8.14 -15.42 -24.12
C ARG A 146 9.28 -16.24 -24.73
N LEU A 147 9.76 -17.26 -24.03
CA LEU A 147 10.84 -18.14 -24.49
C LEU A 147 10.39 -19.16 -25.55
N ASN A 148 9.11 -19.54 -25.55
CA ASN A 148 8.53 -20.51 -26.48
C ASN A 148 7.75 -19.90 -27.66
N THR A 149 7.40 -18.61 -27.63
CA THR A 149 6.60 -17.95 -28.68
C THR A 149 7.40 -17.03 -29.59
N ALA A 150 8.70 -16.82 -29.33
CA ALA A 150 9.54 -15.97 -30.17
C ALA A 150 9.42 -16.42 -31.65
N PRO A 151 8.96 -15.53 -32.55
CA PRO A 151 8.77 -15.90 -33.95
C PRO A 151 10.13 -16.31 -34.52
N ALA A 152 10.15 -17.43 -35.25
CA ALA A 152 11.31 -17.83 -36.02
C ALA A 152 11.67 -16.64 -36.93
N ASN A 153 12.77 -15.95 -36.62
CA ASN A 153 13.25 -14.87 -37.45
C ASN A 153 13.48 -15.46 -38.86
N PRO A 154 12.84 -14.97 -39.93
CA PRO A 154 12.95 -15.58 -41.25
C PRO A 154 14.39 -15.63 -41.80
N LEU A 155 15.31 -14.84 -41.23
CA LEU A 155 16.74 -14.83 -41.57
C LEU A 155 17.59 -15.80 -40.75
N ASN A 156 17.04 -16.39 -39.68
CA ASN A 156 17.72 -17.40 -38.87
C ASN A 156 16.88 -18.67 -38.84
N PRO A 157 17.38 -19.83 -39.30
CA PRO A 157 16.63 -21.09 -39.23
C PRO A 157 16.11 -21.29 -37.80
N PRO A 158 14.90 -21.89 -37.62
CA PRO A 158 14.18 -21.90 -36.35
C PRO A 158 15.12 -22.27 -35.22
N GLN A 159 15.61 -21.25 -34.50
CA GLN A 159 16.43 -21.46 -33.34
C GLN A 159 15.53 -22.23 -32.40
N ARG A 160 15.93 -23.47 -32.10
CA ARG A 160 15.22 -24.35 -31.19
C ARG A 160 14.78 -23.51 -30.01
N TYR A 161 13.47 -23.45 -29.79
CA TYR A 161 12.86 -22.76 -28.66
C TYR A 161 13.69 -23.04 -27.41
N ALA A 162 13.92 -22.02 -26.59
CA ALA A 162 14.66 -22.20 -25.37
C ALA A 162 13.88 -23.22 -24.52
N ASN A 163 14.32 -24.48 -24.56
CA ASN A 163 13.79 -25.59 -23.78
C ASN A 163 14.18 -25.39 -22.32
N ILE A 164 13.69 -24.32 -21.71
CA ILE A 164 13.79 -24.10 -20.29
C ILE A 164 12.70 -24.96 -19.65
N ARG A 165 13.11 -25.87 -18.78
CA ARG A 165 12.24 -26.68 -17.96
C ARG A 165 12.14 -26.01 -16.60
N ILE A 166 10.97 -25.46 -16.31
CA ILE A 166 10.66 -24.92 -15.00
C ILE A 166 9.81 -25.94 -14.25
N SER A 167 10.20 -26.27 -13.02
CA SER A 167 9.46 -27.20 -12.16
C SER A 167 9.55 -26.79 -10.70
N PHE A 168 8.57 -27.20 -9.90
CA PHE A 168 8.55 -27.01 -8.47
C PHE A 168 9.27 -28.15 -7.75
N ALA A 169 9.87 -27.83 -6.61
CA ALA A 169 10.51 -28.78 -5.70
C ALA A 169 10.24 -28.40 -4.24
N LEU A 170 10.42 -29.36 -3.35
CA LEU A 170 10.56 -29.13 -1.92
C LEU A 170 12.00 -29.52 -1.56
N SER A 171 12.86 -28.53 -1.37
CA SER A 171 14.24 -28.74 -0.92
C SER A 171 14.33 -29.25 0.52
N GLY A 172 13.27 -29.11 1.32
CA GLY A 172 13.27 -29.42 2.75
C GLY A 172 14.00 -28.38 3.60
N ARG A 173 14.34 -27.22 3.03
CA ARG A 173 14.94 -26.10 3.76
C ARG A 173 13.96 -25.55 4.79
N LEU A 174 14.47 -25.34 6.00
CA LEU A 174 13.72 -24.72 7.09
C LEU A 174 13.56 -23.21 6.83
N LEU A 175 12.41 -22.69 7.22
CA LEU A 175 12.12 -21.25 7.31
C LEU A 175 13.06 -20.63 8.35
N HIS A 176 13.87 -19.67 7.92
CA HIS A 176 14.98 -19.16 8.73
C HIS A 176 14.59 -18.14 9.81
N SER A 177 13.42 -17.49 9.66
CA SER A 177 13.04 -16.33 10.49
C SER A 177 11.73 -16.49 11.25
N HIS A 178 10.93 -17.54 11.00
CA HIS A 178 9.72 -17.73 11.80
C HIS A 178 10.04 -18.41 13.13
N ALA A 179 10.27 -17.58 14.15
CA ALA A 179 10.33 -17.93 15.57
C ALA A 179 8.97 -18.42 16.13
N HIS A 180 8.14 -19.05 15.30
CA HIS A 180 6.92 -19.69 15.78
C HIS A 180 7.21 -21.18 15.95
N PRO A 181 6.88 -21.77 17.11
CA PRO A 181 7.09 -23.19 17.36
C PRO A 181 6.44 -24.01 16.25
N PRO A 182 7.05 -25.14 15.84
CA PRO A 182 6.49 -26.01 14.80
C PRO A 182 5.02 -26.27 15.12
N HIS A 183 4.12 -25.82 14.24
CA HIS A 183 2.69 -26.02 14.45
C HIS A 183 2.45 -27.52 14.66
N PRO A 184 1.78 -27.93 15.76
CA PRO A 184 1.41 -29.32 15.95
C PRO A 184 0.58 -29.72 14.74
N VAL A 185 1.15 -30.58 13.90
CA VAL A 185 0.63 -30.95 12.58
C VAL A 185 -0.86 -31.28 12.72
N PRO A 186 -1.78 -30.41 12.24
CA PRO A 186 -3.19 -30.74 12.29
C PRO A 186 -3.38 -31.96 11.40
N SER A 187 -4.03 -32.97 11.95
CA SER A 187 -4.15 -34.34 11.45
C SER A 187 -4.89 -34.52 10.11
N ALA A 188 -4.98 -33.51 9.25
CA ALA A 188 -5.52 -33.64 7.89
C ALA A 188 -4.98 -32.60 6.87
N LYS A 189 -3.95 -33.03 6.13
CA LYS A 189 -3.86 -32.98 4.66
C LYS A 189 -4.13 -31.65 3.93
N ARG A 190 -3.25 -30.67 4.11
CA ARG A 190 -2.94 -29.73 2.99
C ARG A 190 -1.47 -29.84 2.64
N VAL A 191 -1.12 -30.97 2.04
CA VAL A 191 0.22 -31.23 1.51
C VAL A 191 0.32 -30.54 0.15
N ILE A 192 1.35 -29.73 -0.04
CA ILE A 192 1.71 -29.17 -1.35
C ILE A 192 1.95 -30.34 -2.31
N ASN A 193 1.13 -30.46 -3.35
CA ASN A 193 1.24 -31.54 -4.31
C ASN A 193 2.15 -31.11 -5.48
N ILE A 194 3.46 -31.31 -5.32
CA ILE A 194 4.47 -30.94 -6.32
C ILE A 194 4.17 -31.54 -7.69
N ALA A 195 3.75 -32.82 -7.73
CA ALA A 195 3.46 -33.51 -8.98
C ALA A 195 2.32 -32.81 -9.73
N ALA A 196 1.21 -32.50 -9.05
CA ALA A 196 0.09 -31.78 -9.66
C ALA A 196 0.48 -30.37 -10.12
N LEU A 197 1.32 -29.65 -9.37
CA LEU A 197 1.81 -28.32 -9.79
C LEU A 197 2.71 -28.39 -11.03
N ASN A 198 3.55 -29.42 -11.14
CA ASN A 198 4.39 -29.65 -12.32
C ASN A 198 3.56 -30.06 -13.54
N ASP A 199 2.57 -30.93 -13.35
CA ASP A 199 1.61 -31.32 -14.40
C ASP A 199 0.80 -30.11 -14.88
N MET A 200 0.43 -29.20 -13.96
CA MET A 200 -0.23 -27.94 -14.28
C MET A 200 0.66 -27.04 -15.16
N ILE A 201 1.92 -26.79 -14.79
CA ILE A 201 2.84 -25.99 -15.61
C ILE A 201 3.02 -26.60 -17.00
N ALA A 202 3.24 -27.92 -17.07
CA ALA A 202 3.41 -28.61 -18.35
C ALA A 202 2.16 -28.45 -19.24
N SER A 203 0.98 -28.53 -18.63
CA SER A 203 -0.31 -28.35 -19.30
C SER A 203 -0.55 -26.92 -19.78
N LEU A 204 0.04 -25.91 -19.13
CA LEU A 204 -0.10 -24.50 -19.50
C LEU A 204 0.91 -24.01 -20.56
N SER A 205 1.78 -24.89 -21.03
CA SER A 205 2.74 -24.54 -22.09
C SER A 205 2.04 -24.25 -23.43
N PRO A 206 2.58 -23.37 -24.29
CA PRO A 206 1.90 -22.95 -25.52
C PRO A 206 1.53 -24.08 -26.48
N GLY A 207 2.30 -25.17 -26.49
CA GLY A 207 2.04 -26.34 -27.32
C GLY A 207 0.90 -27.24 -26.83
N SER A 208 0.61 -27.22 -25.52
CA SER A 208 -0.36 -28.12 -24.90
C SER A 208 -1.79 -27.61 -24.94
N GLN A 209 -2.01 -26.30 -25.10
CA GLN A 209 -3.34 -25.69 -25.01
C GLN A 209 -3.62 -24.70 -26.16
N PRO A 210 -4.09 -25.18 -27.33
CA PRO A 210 -4.42 -24.31 -28.46
C PRO A 210 -5.50 -23.27 -28.10
N VAL A 211 -6.41 -23.61 -27.19
CA VAL A 211 -7.49 -22.73 -26.71
C VAL A 211 -6.96 -21.50 -25.98
N MET A 212 -5.78 -21.60 -25.37
CA MET A 212 -5.15 -20.51 -24.62
C MET A 212 -4.24 -19.64 -25.48
N ARG A 213 -3.94 -20.07 -26.72
CA ARG A 213 -3.07 -19.38 -27.66
C ARG A 213 -3.43 -17.89 -27.88
N PRO A 214 -4.71 -17.48 -28.00
CA PRO A 214 -5.07 -16.07 -28.14
C PRO A 214 -4.66 -15.22 -26.94
N TYR A 215 -4.71 -15.78 -25.73
CA TYR A 215 -4.36 -15.09 -24.50
C TYR A 215 -2.84 -15.01 -24.29
N PHE A 216 -2.08 -15.98 -24.82
CA PHE A 216 -0.62 -15.93 -24.82
C PHE A 216 -0.06 -14.82 -25.73
N CYS A 217 -0.79 -14.47 -26.79
CA CYS A 217 -0.39 -13.42 -27.73
C CYS A 217 -0.64 -12.00 -27.21
N SER A 218 -1.49 -11.82 -26.20
CA SER A 218 -1.77 -10.52 -25.59
C SER A 218 -1.64 -10.58 -24.07
N PRO A 219 -0.41 -10.60 -23.51
CA PRO A 219 -0.18 -10.63 -22.07
C PRO A 219 -0.88 -9.50 -21.30
N ARG A 220 -1.20 -8.40 -21.99
CA ARG A 220 -1.92 -7.24 -21.43
C ARG A 220 -3.35 -7.55 -20.98
N THR A 221 -3.87 -8.73 -21.30
CA THR A 221 -5.23 -9.15 -20.89
C THR A 221 -5.27 -10.14 -19.73
N ILE A 222 -4.11 -10.61 -19.25
CA ILE A 222 -4.02 -11.55 -18.13
C ILE A 222 -3.46 -10.79 -16.94
N ASP A 223 -4.29 -10.61 -15.93
CA ASP A 223 -3.91 -9.92 -14.70
C ASP A 223 -3.08 -10.82 -13.80
N GLN A 224 -3.54 -12.05 -13.61
CA GLN A 224 -2.96 -13.02 -12.68
C GLN A 224 -3.30 -14.46 -13.09
N ILE A 225 -2.44 -15.41 -12.71
CA ILE A 225 -2.67 -16.85 -12.94
C ILE A 225 -2.50 -17.55 -11.60
N ARG A 226 -3.59 -17.72 -10.84
CA ARG A 226 -3.52 -18.30 -9.50
C ARG A 226 -3.74 -19.81 -9.54
N THR A 227 -2.77 -20.59 -9.09
CA THR A 227 -2.97 -22.04 -8.85
C THR A 227 -3.18 -22.31 -7.36
N ARG A 228 -4.05 -23.25 -7.00
CA ARG A 228 -4.14 -23.73 -5.62
C ARG A 228 -2.86 -24.50 -5.25
N ILE A 229 -2.46 -24.45 -3.97
CA ILE A 229 -1.29 -25.19 -3.48
C ILE A 229 -1.40 -26.73 -3.62
N ASP A 230 -2.63 -27.25 -3.80
CA ASP A 230 -2.89 -28.66 -4.13
C ASP A 230 -2.65 -29.00 -5.61
N GLY A 231 -2.36 -28.00 -6.44
CA GLY A 231 -2.08 -28.11 -7.86
C GLY A 231 -3.26 -28.53 -8.72
N ARG A 232 -4.49 -28.66 -8.18
CA ARG A 232 -5.64 -29.21 -8.92
C ARG A 232 -6.49 -28.16 -9.64
N GLN A 233 -6.31 -26.89 -9.32
CA GLN A 233 -7.08 -25.80 -9.92
C GLN A 233 -6.15 -24.65 -10.27
N VAL A 234 -6.27 -24.16 -11.51
CA VAL A 234 -5.67 -22.90 -11.94
C VAL A 234 -6.77 -21.94 -12.38
N ARG A 235 -6.60 -20.68 -11.98
CA ARG A 235 -7.53 -19.60 -12.22
C ARG A 235 -6.82 -18.52 -13.02
N PHE A 236 -7.35 -18.23 -14.20
CA PHE A 236 -6.95 -17.07 -14.98
C PHE A 236 -7.86 -15.91 -14.61
N LEU A 237 -7.25 -14.84 -14.12
CA LEU A 237 -7.90 -13.56 -13.91
C LEU A 237 -7.56 -12.69 -15.12
N LEU A 238 -8.59 -12.35 -15.90
CA LEU A 238 -8.45 -11.53 -17.08
C LEU A 238 -8.79 -10.08 -16.72
N SER A 239 -7.82 -9.18 -16.85
CA SER A 239 -8.06 -7.74 -16.82
C SER A 239 -8.02 -7.22 -18.24
N THR A 240 -8.85 -6.22 -18.56
CA THR A 240 -8.53 -5.35 -19.69
C THR A 240 -7.76 -4.14 -19.14
N PRO A 241 -7.05 -3.35 -19.97
CA PRO A 241 -6.45 -2.09 -19.53
C PRO A 241 -7.43 -1.14 -18.81
N HIS A 242 -8.74 -1.37 -18.97
CA HIS A 242 -9.82 -0.62 -18.33
C HIS A 242 -10.39 -1.28 -17.04
N HIS A 243 -9.81 -2.38 -16.53
CA HIS A 243 -10.35 -3.16 -15.39
C HIS A 243 -9.36 -3.32 -14.22
N LEU A 244 -8.26 -2.57 -14.20
CA LEU A 244 -7.31 -2.59 -13.08
C LEU A 244 -8.02 -2.09 -11.81
N GLY A 245 -8.21 -2.98 -10.82
CA GLY A 245 -8.75 -2.64 -9.49
C GLY A 245 -10.23 -2.95 -9.24
N VAL A 246 -10.95 -3.60 -10.18
CA VAL A 246 -12.36 -3.98 -9.97
C VAL A 246 -12.47 -5.42 -9.47
N SER A 247 -13.42 -5.69 -8.56
CA SER A 247 -13.76 -7.04 -8.05
C SER A 247 -14.22 -8.03 -9.13
N ASP A 248 -14.47 -7.54 -10.35
CA ASP A 248 -15.21 -8.24 -11.41
C ASP A 248 -14.35 -8.49 -12.66
N MET A 249 -13.14 -8.99 -12.45
CA MET A 249 -12.32 -9.51 -13.54
C MET A 249 -12.97 -10.75 -14.17
N GLY A 250 -13.00 -10.79 -15.50
CA GLY A 250 -13.43 -11.97 -16.24
C GLY A 250 -12.61 -13.17 -15.80
N ARG A 251 -13.27 -14.22 -15.31
CA ARG A 251 -12.60 -15.38 -14.74
C ARG A 251 -12.79 -16.60 -15.62
N ILE A 252 -11.66 -17.22 -15.96
CA ILE A 252 -11.65 -18.55 -16.58
C ILE A 252 -11.00 -19.50 -15.59
N ASP A 253 -11.79 -20.45 -15.11
CA ASP A 253 -11.28 -21.52 -14.27
C ASP A 253 -10.96 -22.76 -15.09
N PHE A 254 -9.83 -23.35 -14.75
CA PHE A 254 -9.47 -24.68 -15.18
C PHE A 254 -9.15 -25.57 -13.98
N THR A 255 -9.48 -26.83 -14.10
CA THR A 255 -9.16 -27.88 -13.12
C THR A 255 -8.46 -29.01 -13.81
N LEU A 256 -7.50 -29.64 -13.14
CA LEU A 256 -6.99 -30.94 -13.58
C LEU A 256 -8.06 -31.98 -13.28
N ASP A 257 -8.47 -32.72 -14.31
CA ASP A 257 -9.31 -33.89 -14.13
C ASP A 257 -8.51 -35.09 -13.59
N ASN A 258 -9.16 -36.24 -13.46
CA ASN A 258 -8.52 -37.46 -12.97
C ASN A 258 -7.42 -38.02 -13.90
N THR A 259 -7.31 -37.49 -15.12
CA THR A 259 -6.30 -37.86 -16.11
C THR A 259 -5.17 -36.82 -16.19
N ASN A 260 -5.13 -35.86 -15.26
CA ASN A 260 -4.23 -34.71 -15.26
C ASN A 260 -4.35 -33.85 -16.53
N GLN A 261 -5.49 -33.88 -17.22
CA GLN A 261 -5.77 -32.96 -18.30
C GLN A 261 -6.46 -31.72 -17.77
N LEU A 262 -6.10 -30.57 -18.35
CA LEU A 262 -6.68 -29.30 -17.99
C LEU A 262 -8.07 -29.17 -18.61
N VAL A 263 -9.11 -29.29 -17.78
CA VAL A 263 -10.50 -29.14 -18.20
C VAL A 263 -11.01 -27.78 -17.75
N LYS A 264 -11.62 -27.05 -18.68
CA LYS A 264 -12.28 -25.77 -18.39
C LYS A 264 -13.48 -26.03 -17.49
N SER A 265 -13.42 -25.60 -16.24
CA SER A 265 -14.42 -25.96 -15.22
C SER A 265 -15.58 -24.96 -15.14
N ALA A 266 -15.33 -23.68 -15.41
CA ALA A 266 -16.37 -22.65 -15.46
C ALA A 266 -15.89 -21.40 -16.22
N VAL A 267 -16.79 -20.81 -17.02
CA VAL A 267 -16.75 -19.35 -17.27
C VAL A 267 -17.75 -18.77 -16.29
N ILE A 268 -17.26 -18.03 -15.31
CA ILE A 268 -18.15 -17.19 -14.52
C ILE A 268 -18.16 -15.87 -15.27
N PRO A 269 -19.16 -15.57 -16.13
CA PRO A 269 -19.32 -14.20 -16.60
C PRO A 269 -19.41 -13.33 -15.35
N ALA A 270 -18.75 -12.17 -15.35
CA ALA A 270 -18.94 -11.17 -14.30
C ALA A 270 -20.44 -11.10 -14.04
N LYS A 271 -20.85 -11.53 -12.84
CA LYS A 271 -22.26 -11.55 -12.46
C LYS A 271 -22.61 -10.08 -12.27
N ASP A 272 -23.00 -9.41 -13.33
CA ASP A 272 -23.70 -8.14 -13.27
C ASP A 272 -24.40 -7.86 -14.61
N THR A 273 -25.51 -7.16 -14.47
CA THR A 273 -26.61 -7.10 -15.42
C THR A 273 -26.26 -6.25 -16.65
N GLY A 274 -27.08 -6.29 -17.71
CA GLY A 274 -26.87 -5.47 -18.91
C GLY A 274 -26.78 -3.96 -18.67
N ILE A 275 -27.28 -3.48 -17.52
CA ILE A 275 -27.17 -2.09 -17.08
C ILE A 275 -25.73 -1.73 -16.71
N ASP A 276 -24.98 -2.63 -16.07
CA ASP A 276 -23.60 -2.36 -15.68
C ASP A 276 -22.67 -2.29 -16.90
N LYS A 277 -22.95 -3.07 -17.94
CA LYS A 277 -22.26 -2.94 -19.24
C LYS A 277 -22.55 -1.60 -19.93
N LEU A 278 -23.78 -1.10 -19.80
CA LEU A 278 -24.21 0.18 -20.36
C LEU A 278 -23.52 1.34 -19.62
N ILE A 279 -23.47 1.27 -18.29
CA ILE A 279 -22.83 2.27 -17.41
C ILE A 279 -21.29 2.27 -17.58
N ASN A 280 -20.67 1.13 -17.93
CA ASN A 280 -19.22 1.03 -18.06
C ASN A 280 -18.68 1.29 -19.49
N ALA A 281 -19.54 1.40 -20.50
CA ALA A 281 -19.11 1.84 -21.83
C ALA A 281 -18.70 3.31 -21.77
N ALA A 282 -17.43 3.65 -22.01
CA ALA A 282 -16.88 4.99 -21.77
C ALA A 282 -17.75 6.12 -22.36
N THR A 283 -18.26 5.97 -23.57
CA THR A 283 -19.14 6.96 -24.22
C THR A 283 -20.49 7.11 -23.55
N VAL A 284 -21.12 6.01 -23.13
CA VAL A 284 -22.38 6.07 -22.38
C VAL A 284 -22.13 6.55 -20.96
N ARG A 285 -21.05 6.14 -20.31
CA ARG A 285 -20.62 6.60 -18.99
C ARG A 285 -20.39 8.10 -18.97
N GLU A 286 -19.67 8.63 -19.96
CA GLU A 286 -19.42 10.06 -20.10
C GLU A 286 -20.70 10.82 -20.42
N THR A 287 -21.54 10.28 -21.29
CA THR A 287 -22.84 10.89 -21.61
C THR A 287 -23.77 10.85 -20.40
N LEU A 288 -23.78 9.76 -19.64
CA LEU A 288 -24.60 9.55 -18.45
C LEU A 288 -24.10 10.43 -17.30
N LEU A 289 -22.79 10.50 -17.04
CA LEU A 289 -22.21 11.43 -16.08
C LEU A 289 -22.49 12.86 -16.51
N LYS A 290 -22.36 13.20 -17.79
CA LYS A 290 -22.70 14.53 -18.31
C LYS A 290 -24.17 14.86 -18.16
N LEU A 291 -25.08 13.94 -18.46
CA LEU A 291 -26.54 14.10 -18.31
C LEU A 291 -26.96 14.16 -16.83
N LEU A 292 -26.39 13.31 -15.98
CA LEU A 292 -26.70 13.25 -14.56
C LEU A 292 -26.08 14.44 -13.82
N MET A 293 -24.92 14.92 -14.26
CA MET A 293 -24.22 16.09 -13.75
C MET A 293 -24.32 17.29 -14.70
N GLU A 294 -25.43 17.44 -15.42
CA GLU A 294 -25.69 18.58 -16.33
C GLU A 294 -25.66 19.94 -15.61
N PHE A 295 -25.57 19.92 -14.27
CA PHE A 295 -25.30 21.07 -13.43
C PHE A 295 -23.80 21.18 -13.17
N ASN A 296 -23.22 22.35 -13.42
CA ASN A 296 -21.94 22.74 -12.83
C ASN A 296 -22.08 22.65 -11.31
N VAL A 297 -21.74 21.51 -10.74
CA VAL A 297 -21.71 21.34 -9.30
C VAL A 297 -20.43 21.99 -8.84
N GLU A 298 -20.48 23.29 -8.58
CA GLU A 298 -19.34 24.05 -8.05
C GLU A 298 -19.02 23.62 -6.61
N GLU A 299 -20.00 23.05 -5.89
CA GLU A 299 -19.88 22.75 -4.47
C GLU A 299 -20.51 21.39 -4.07
N LEU A 300 -19.77 20.58 -3.34
CA LEU A 300 -20.18 19.32 -2.70
C LEU A 300 -20.27 19.47 -1.19
N THR A 301 -21.45 19.81 -0.67
CA THR A 301 -21.69 19.80 0.77
C THR A 301 -22.05 18.39 1.27
N TYR A 302 -21.21 17.80 2.13
CA TYR A 302 -21.51 16.64 2.97
C TYR A 302 -21.98 17.12 4.35
N ASP A 303 -23.28 17.01 4.62
CA ASP A 303 -23.90 17.36 5.90
C ASP A 303 -23.74 16.20 6.89
N MET A 304 -22.87 16.38 7.86
CA MET A 304 -22.51 15.34 8.84
C MET A 304 -23.61 15.10 9.88
N ASP A 305 -24.46 16.10 10.13
CA ASP A 305 -25.56 15.98 11.10
C ASP A 305 -26.60 14.98 10.59
N THR A 306 -26.85 15.02 9.28
CA THR A 306 -27.79 14.13 8.61
C THR A 306 -27.12 12.92 7.95
N LEU A 307 -25.80 12.90 7.90
CA LEU A 307 -24.99 11.96 7.11
C LEU A 307 -25.44 11.93 5.64
N THR A 308 -25.85 13.08 5.09
CA THR A 308 -26.30 13.22 3.70
C THR A 308 -25.39 14.12 2.90
N ILE A 309 -25.12 13.76 1.65
CA ILE A 309 -24.58 14.70 0.68
C ILE A 309 -25.77 15.54 0.20
N SER A 310 -25.58 16.86 0.06
CA SER A 310 -26.57 17.86 -0.35
C SER A 310 -27.71 17.32 -1.23
N LYS A 311 -28.95 17.72 -0.95
CA LYS A 311 -30.17 17.24 -1.64
C LYS A 311 -30.16 17.43 -3.17
N ARG A 312 -29.25 18.25 -3.70
CA ARG A 312 -29.12 18.51 -5.15
C ARG A 312 -28.25 17.50 -5.88
N TYR A 313 -27.76 16.46 -5.21
CA TYR A 313 -26.94 15.48 -5.89
C TYR A 313 -27.76 14.55 -6.80
N PRO A 314 -27.28 14.32 -8.04
CA PRO A 314 -27.80 13.24 -8.85
C PRO A 314 -27.52 11.90 -8.14
N GLU A 315 -28.46 10.98 -8.27
CA GLU A 315 -28.44 9.61 -7.75
C GLU A 315 -27.10 8.86 -8.02
N VAL A 316 -26.31 9.35 -8.98
CA VAL A 316 -24.90 9.03 -9.32
C VAL A 316 -23.99 8.74 -8.14
N PHE A 317 -23.91 9.62 -7.14
CA PHE A 317 -22.95 9.46 -6.04
C PHE A 317 -23.35 8.33 -5.07
N SER A 318 -24.60 7.88 -5.16
CA SER A 318 -25.17 6.77 -4.42
C SER A 318 -25.12 5.44 -5.18
N ILE A 319 -24.72 5.43 -6.46
CA ILE A 319 -24.69 4.21 -7.29
C ILE A 319 -23.64 3.22 -6.78
N ASN A 320 -22.35 3.59 -6.81
CA ASN A 320 -21.26 2.80 -6.26
C ASN A 320 -19.97 3.63 -6.12
N ARG A 321 -18.97 3.07 -5.44
CA ARG A 321 -17.65 3.70 -5.20
C ARG A 321 -16.93 4.08 -6.51
N HIS A 322 -17.08 3.29 -7.57
CA HIS A 322 -16.38 3.50 -8.84
C HIS A 322 -16.92 4.70 -9.61
N ILE A 323 -18.24 4.80 -9.76
CA ILE A 323 -18.91 5.93 -10.42
C ILE A 323 -18.67 7.23 -9.65
N ARG A 324 -18.66 7.16 -8.32
CA ARG A 324 -18.27 8.30 -7.46
C ARG A 324 -16.85 8.77 -7.76
N GLY A 325 -15.90 7.85 -7.85
CA GLY A 325 -14.52 8.16 -8.19
C GLY A 325 -14.38 8.86 -9.54
N LEU A 326 -15.05 8.34 -10.56
CA LEU A 326 -15.02 8.91 -11.91
C LEU A 326 -15.71 10.27 -12.00
N ALA A 327 -16.80 10.47 -11.25
CA ALA A 327 -17.44 11.78 -11.13
C ALA A 327 -16.48 12.79 -10.48
N LEU A 328 -15.82 12.42 -9.38
CA LEU A 328 -14.85 13.29 -8.72
C LEU A 328 -13.62 13.58 -9.60
N GLU A 329 -13.11 12.59 -10.34
CA GLU A 329 -11.98 12.78 -11.28
C GLU A 329 -12.33 13.71 -12.43
N ARG A 330 -13.53 13.59 -12.99
CA ARG A 330 -13.96 14.38 -14.16
C ARG A 330 -14.38 15.80 -13.79
N TYR A 331 -14.92 15.96 -12.60
CA TYR A 331 -15.38 17.24 -12.05
C TYR A 331 -14.48 17.68 -10.90
N GLY A 332 -13.16 17.47 -10.99
CA GLY A 332 -12.20 17.75 -9.92
C GLY A 332 -12.17 19.19 -9.41
N SER A 333 -12.84 20.14 -10.08
CA SER A 333 -13.08 21.51 -9.60
C SER A 333 -14.32 21.63 -8.70
N VAL A 334 -14.84 20.53 -8.15
CA VAL A 334 -15.95 20.59 -7.20
C VAL A 334 -15.38 20.90 -5.83
N HIS A 335 -15.67 22.09 -5.32
CA HIS A 335 -15.28 22.49 -3.99
C HIS A 335 -16.01 21.63 -2.95
N VAL A 336 -15.27 20.87 -2.15
CA VAL A 336 -15.86 19.93 -1.19
C VAL A 336 -16.05 20.62 0.16
N ILE A 337 -17.28 20.65 0.67
CA ILE A 337 -17.63 21.20 1.98
C ILE A 337 -18.07 20.09 2.93
N ALA A 338 -17.36 19.87 4.03
CA ALA A 338 -17.87 19.08 5.16
C ALA A 338 -18.62 20.00 6.11
N LYS A 339 -19.94 19.83 6.24
CA LYS A 339 -20.81 20.72 7.03
C LYS A 339 -21.24 20.07 8.35
N VAL A 340 -21.08 20.82 9.43
CA VAL A 340 -21.66 20.50 10.75
C VAL A 340 -22.51 21.66 11.25
N THR A 341 -23.59 21.36 11.97
CA THR A 341 -24.54 22.37 12.45
C THR A 341 -24.71 22.31 13.96
N ALA A 342 -24.51 23.43 14.64
CA ALA A 342 -24.79 23.59 16.06
C ALA A 342 -26.00 24.50 16.30
N GLN A 343 -26.80 24.16 17.31
CA GLN A 343 -27.96 24.97 17.74
C GLN A 343 -27.66 25.74 19.04
N GLU A 344 -26.53 25.43 19.67
CA GLU A 344 -26.05 26.05 20.90
C GLU A 344 -24.76 26.83 20.61
N PRO A 345 -24.50 27.93 21.34
CA PRO A 345 -23.27 28.71 21.15
C PRO A 345 -22.01 27.94 21.58
N LYS A 346 -22.15 26.89 22.40
CA LYS A 346 -21.07 25.96 22.77
C LYS A 346 -21.29 24.64 22.03
N ALA A 347 -20.31 24.18 21.26
CA ALA A 347 -20.42 22.94 20.49
C ALA A 347 -19.11 22.14 20.48
N SER A 348 -19.24 20.82 20.55
CA SER A 348 -18.13 19.87 20.38
C SER A 348 -18.38 18.96 19.19
N PHE A 349 -17.32 18.65 18.42
CA PHE A 349 -17.43 17.84 17.20
C PHE A 349 -16.72 16.49 17.30
N SER A 350 -17.01 15.74 18.36
CA SER A 350 -16.40 14.43 18.60
C SER A 350 -16.76 13.34 17.59
N ASN A 351 -17.76 13.57 16.74
CA ASN A 351 -18.18 12.61 15.69
C ASN A 351 -17.47 12.81 14.34
N LEU A 352 -16.34 13.51 14.32
CA LEU A 352 -15.56 13.74 13.10
C LEU A 352 -14.86 12.50 12.56
N ALA A 353 -14.95 11.36 13.25
CA ALA A 353 -14.54 10.06 12.72
C ALA A 353 -15.25 9.71 11.40
N ALA A 354 -16.53 10.08 11.24
CA ALA A 354 -17.25 9.89 9.98
C ALA A 354 -16.63 10.73 8.85
N MET A 355 -16.24 11.97 9.17
CA MET A 355 -15.55 12.87 8.24
C MET A 355 -14.18 12.35 7.85
N LYS A 356 -13.36 11.92 8.82
CA LYS A 356 -12.05 11.32 8.56
C LYS A 356 -12.17 10.06 7.70
N ASN A 357 -13.11 9.18 8.02
CA ASN A 357 -13.39 7.99 7.21
C ASN A 357 -13.86 8.35 5.80
N TRP A 358 -14.66 9.41 5.67
CA TRP A 358 -15.12 9.89 4.37
C TRP A 358 -13.96 10.44 3.53
N PHE A 359 -13.16 11.38 4.06
CA PHE A 359 -11.99 11.90 3.37
C PHE A 359 -10.98 10.81 3.01
N THR A 360 -10.62 9.92 3.95
CA THR A 360 -9.66 8.83 3.71
C THR A 360 -10.17 7.79 2.71
N SER A 361 -11.46 7.41 2.77
CA SER A 361 -12.06 6.48 1.80
C SER A 361 -12.12 7.05 0.39
N THR A 362 -12.20 8.38 0.28
CA THR A 362 -12.22 9.13 -0.99
C THR A 362 -10.78 9.37 -1.50
N ARG A 363 -9.82 9.60 -0.60
CA ARG A 363 -8.38 9.81 -0.89
C ARG A 363 -7.70 8.70 -1.66
N GLY A 364 -8.06 7.44 -1.39
CA GLY A 364 -7.54 6.31 -2.16
C GLY A 364 -7.89 6.34 -3.66
N VAL A 365 -8.79 7.22 -4.09
CA VAL A 365 -9.14 7.47 -5.49
C VAL A 365 -8.54 8.80 -6.00
N THR A 366 -8.29 9.76 -5.12
CA THR A 366 -8.09 11.18 -5.49
C THR A 366 -6.65 11.70 -5.33
N GLU A 367 -5.71 10.92 -4.80
CA GLU A 367 -4.29 11.32 -4.69
C GLU A 367 -3.66 11.68 -6.07
N ARG A 368 -4.24 11.19 -7.17
CA ARG A 368 -3.86 11.56 -8.55
C ARG A 368 -4.61 12.76 -9.14
N VAL A 369 -5.73 13.16 -8.53
CA VAL A 369 -6.63 14.21 -9.05
C VAL A 369 -6.36 15.55 -8.37
N TYR A 370 -6.04 15.54 -7.07
CA TYR A 370 -5.85 16.76 -6.28
C TYR A 370 -4.54 17.52 -6.60
N GLN A 371 -3.56 16.91 -7.26
CA GLN A 371 -2.31 17.60 -7.62
C GLN A 371 -2.48 18.73 -8.67
N GLY A 372 -3.71 19.07 -9.09
CA GLY A 372 -3.93 20.12 -10.11
C GLY A 372 -5.26 20.86 -10.09
N SER A 373 -6.17 20.61 -9.15
CA SER A 373 -7.44 21.35 -9.03
C SER A 373 -7.35 22.31 -7.85
N GLY A 374 -7.19 23.60 -8.11
CA GLY A 374 -6.92 24.63 -7.09
C GLY A 374 -8.06 24.97 -6.12
N ASP A 375 -9.03 24.08 -5.91
CA ASP A 375 -10.10 24.27 -4.93
C ASP A 375 -9.94 23.25 -3.80
N GLU A 376 -9.37 23.73 -2.69
CA GLU A 376 -9.14 22.92 -1.50
C GLU A 376 -10.45 22.63 -0.74
N PRO A 377 -10.52 21.53 0.04
CA PRO A 377 -11.72 21.22 0.80
C PRO A 377 -11.97 22.24 1.93
N THR A 378 -13.24 22.52 2.20
CA THR A 378 -13.69 23.39 3.29
C THR A 378 -14.37 22.60 4.40
N LEU A 379 -13.98 22.84 5.64
CA LEU A 379 -14.73 22.44 6.83
C LEU A 379 -15.67 23.58 7.23
N LEU A 380 -16.97 23.42 7.01
CA LEU A 380 -18.01 24.38 7.36
C LEU A 380 -18.64 24.04 8.71
N ILE A 381 -18.49 24.95 9.67
CA ILE A 381 -19.13 24.91 10.98
C ILE A 381 -20.22 25.97 11.04
N ARG A 382 -21.50 25.55 10.97
CA ARG A 382 -22.65 26.47 10.99
C ARG A 382 -23.33 26.49 12.34
N PHE A 383 -23.51 27.67 12.92
CA PHE A 383 -24.33 27.91 14.10
C PHE A 383 -25.67 28.50 13.70
N ASN A 384 -26.75 27.84 14.07
CA ASN A 384 -28.12 28.35 13.92
C ASN A 384 -28.67 28.67 15.31
N LEU A 385 -28.51 29.91 15.76
CA LEU A 385 -28.87 30.29 17.12
C LEU A 385 -30.25 30.98 17.16
N PRO A 386 -31.03 30.81 18.25
CA PRO A 386 -32.36 31.42 18.35
C PRO A 386 -32.33 32.94 18.58
N GLY A 387 -31.18 33.50 18.97
CA GLY A 387 -31.03 34.92 19.29
C GLY A 387 -29.73 35.50 18.74
N LYS A 388 -29.69 36.83 18.64
CA LYS A 388 -28.51 37.57 18.18
C LYS A 388 -27.31 37.26 19.08
N LYS A 389 -26.23 36.82 18.45
CA LYS A 389 -24.92 36.57 19.05
C LYS A 389 -23.83 37.14 18.15
N ASP A 390 -22.68 37.37 18.75
CA ASP A 390 -21.46 37.72 18.04
C ASP A 390 -20.62 36.45 17.80
N LEU A 391 -19.77 36.45 16.77
CA LEU A 391 -18.85 35.35 16.51
C LEU A 391 -17.89 35.14 17.70
N ALA A 392 -17.48 36.20 18.40
CA ALA A 392 -16.65 36.11 19.61
C ALA A 392 -17.34 35.42 20.80
N GLN A 393 -18.67 35.19 20.73
CA GLN A 393 -19.42 34.52 21.79
C GLN A 393 -19.62 33.02 21.53
N LEU A 394 -19.14 32.51 20.39
CA LEU A 394 -19.16 31.08 20.10
C LEU A 394 -18.02 30.39 20.86
N ARG A 395 -18.25 29.13 21.26
CA ARG A 395 -17.26 28.27 21.90
C ARG A 395 -17.23 26.94 21.16
N ILE A 396 -16.21 26.75 20.35
CA ILE A 396 -16.10 25.64 19.42
C ILE A 396 -14.93 24.75 19.86
N SER A 397 -15.20 23.50 20.21
CA SER A 397 -14.11 22.55 20.45
C SER A 397 -13.42 22.24 19.13
N ILE A 398 -12.11 22.49 19.08
CA ILE A 398 -11.30 22.36 17.86
C ILE A 398 -10.41 21.13 17.90
N ARG A 399 -10.28 20.47 19.06
CA ARG A 399 -9.40 19.31 19.28
C ARG A 399 -9.66 18.21 18.25
N ASP A 400 -10.88 17.68 18.24
CA ASP A 400 -11.23 16.56 17.37
C ASP A 400 -11.27 16.97 15.89
N ALA A 401 -11.53 18.26 15.61
CA ALA A 401 -11.51 18.79 14.27
C ALA A 401 -10.11 18.83 13.67
N ILE A 402 -9.14 19.36 14.41
CA ILE A 402 -7.75 19.40 13.94
C ILE A 402 -7.20 17.99 13.76
N PHE A 403 -7.44 17.08 14.71
CA PHE A 403 -6.98 15.69 14.57
C PHE A 403 -7.65 14.93 13.42
N ALA A 404 -8.91 15.25 13.11
CA ALA A 404 -9.60 14.66 11.97
C ALA A 404 -9.14 15.24 10.63
N THR A 405 -8.53 16.44 10.63
CA THR A 405 -8.07 17.14 9.42
C THR A 405 -6.55 17.20 9.25
N LEU A 406 -5.76 16.57 10.12
CA LEU A 406 -4.28 16.51 9.97
C LEU A 406 -3.83 15.98 8.61
N ASP A 407 -4.64 15.11 8.01
CA ASP A 407 -4.34 14.55 6.70
C ASP A 407 -4.59 15.58 5.58
N LEU A 408 -5.48 16.57 5.76
CA LEU A 408 -5.87 17.56 4.74
C LEU A 408 -4.70 18.48 4.33
N GLN A 409 -4.84 19.14 3.18
CA GLN A 409 -3.83 20.09 2.71
C GLN A 409 -3.82 21.33 3.62
N ALA A 410 -2.65 21.98 3.73
CA ALA A 410 -2.45 23.11 4.64
C ALA A 410 -3.40 24.29 4.35
N ASP A 411 -3.72 24.50 3.08
CA ASP A 411 -4.58 25.54 2.53
C ASP A 411 -6.07 25.19 2.51
N SER A 412 -6.46 24.02 3.03
CA SER A 412 -7.87 23.68 3.27
C SER A 412 -8.53 24.72 4.20
N GLU A 413 -9.75 25.14 3.88
CA GLU A 413 -10.42 26.22 4.59
C GLU A 413 -11.25 25.71 5.78
N LEU A 414 -11.24 26.47 6.88
CA LEU A 414 -12.17 26.36 7.99
C LEU A 414 -13.11 27.56 7.93
N ARG A 415 -14.39 27.30 7.63
CA ARG A 415 -15.43 28.32 7.52
C ARG A 415 -16.39 28.23 8.69
N VAL A 416 -16.57 29.31 9.43
CA VAL A 416 -17.58 29.43 10.49
C VAL A 416 -18.70 30.34 10.00
N GLU A 417 -19.93 29.85 10.12
CA GLU A 417 -21.13 30.63 9.82
C GLU A 417 -22.01 30.79 11.04
N LEU A 418 -22.49 31.99 11.30
CA LEU A 418 -23.46 32.28 12.35
C LEU A 418 -24.73 32.85 11.74
N ALA A 419 -25.82 32.10 11.87
CA ALA A 419 -27.15 32.47 11.42
C ALA A 419 -28.11 32.55 12.61
N TYR A 420 -29.00 33.55 12.59
CA TYR A 420 -30.14 33.66 13.51
C TYR A 420 -31.31 34.32 12.78
N PRO A 421 -32.57 34.10 13.23
CA PRO A 421 -33.75 34.55 12.50
C PRO A 421 -33.77 36.06 12.23
N GLY A 422 -33.91 36.44 10.96
CA GLY A 422 -34.08 37.84 10.54
C GLY A 422 -32.79 38.65 10.39
N ALA A 423 -31.61 38.04 10.48
CA ALA A 423 -30.34 38.70 10.19
C ALA A 423 -29.57 38.03 9.04
N GLU A 424 -28.61 38.78 8.50
CA GLU A 424 -27.65 38.25 7.54
C GLU A 424 -26.73 37.23 8.21
N VAL A 425 -26.34 36.19 7.47
CA VAL A 425 -25.41 35.16 7.95
C VAL A 425 -24.03 35.80 8.07
N LEU A 426 -23.47 35.80 9.27
CA LEU A 426 -22.10 36.20 9.49
C LEU A 426 -21.19 35.05 9.09
N VAL A 427 -20.17 35.33 8.27
CA VAL A 427 -19.23 34.33 7.76
C VAL A 427 -17.82 34.76 8.10
N TYR A 428 -17.05 33.84 8.64
CA TYR A 428 -15.61 33.98 8.83
C TYR A 428 -14.90 32.76 8.25
N MET A 429 -13.73 32.97 7.66
CA MET A 429 -12.95 31.92 7.01
C MET A 429 -11.49 32.07 7.41
N ARG A 430 -10.82 30.95 7.65
CA ARG A 430 -9.40 30.87 7.97
C ARG A 430 -8.85 29.54 7.44
N THR A 431 -7.59 29.47 7.05
CA THR A 431 -7.00 28.20 6.62
C THR A 431 -6.74 27.29 7.81
N LEU A 432 -6.74 25.97 7.59
CA LEU A 432 -6.41 25.00 8.64
C LEU A 432 -4.98 25.17 9.13
N VAL A 433 -4.02 25.51 8.27
CA VAL A 433 -2.64 25.74 8.70
C VAL A 433 -2.52 26.90 9.68
N GLU A 434 -3.24 28.01 9.48
CA GLU A 434 -3.21 29.14 10.42
C GLU A 434 -3.79 28.75 11.78
N VAL A 435 -4.90 28.01 11.80
CA VAL A 435 -5.51 27.51 13.05
C VAL A 435 -4.59 26.53 13.76
N GLN A 436 -3.92 25.65 13.01
CA GLN A 436 -2.95 24.70 13.56
C GLN A 436 -1.71 25.42 14.14
N ARG A 437 -1.20 26.47 13.48
CA ARG A 437 -0.09 27.29 13.98
C ARG A 437 -0.45 27.96 15.30
N GLU A 438 -1.63 28.58 15.38
CA GLU A 438 -2.10 29.22 16.61
C GLU A 438 -2.31 28.20 17.74
N LEU A 439 -2.87 27.03 17.41
CA LEU A 439 -2.99 25.94 18.36
C LEU A 439 -1.63 25.47 18.89
N LEU A 440 -0.62 25.33 18.01
CA LEU A 440 0.72 24.92 18.40
C LEU A 440 1.37 25.92 19.36
N VAL A 441 1.30 27.21 19.04
CA VAL A 441 1.80 28.30 19.90
C VAL A 441 1.10 28.28 21.26
N PHE A 442 -0.24 28.15 21.26
CA PHE A 442 -1.01 28.10 22.49
C PHE A 442 -0.67 26.88 23.36
N LEU A 443 -0.57 25.69 22.76
CA LEU A 443 -0.19 24.47 23.47
C LEU A 443 1.23 24.55 24.03
N THR A 444 2.17 25.12 23.28
CA THR A 444 3.56 25.33 23.75
C THR A 444 3.59 26.24 24.96
N GLY A 445 2.90 27.39 24.90
CA GLY A 445 2.78 28.28 26.06
C GLY A 445 2.12 27.63 27.28
N LEU A 446 1.12 26.76 27.08
CA LEU A 446 0.52 25.98 28.16
C LEU A 446 1.50 24.98 28.79
N MET A 447 2.32 24.32 27.97
CA MET A 447 3.33 23.37 28.45
C MET A 447 4.48 24.05 29.18
N ASP A 448 4.87 25.25 28.75
CA ASP A 448 5.92 26.04 29.41
C ASP A 448 5.45 26.62 30.74
N GLY A 449 4.19 27.08 30.79
CA GLY A 449 3.58 27.61 32.02
C GLY A 449 3.38 26.55 33.11
N ASP A 450 3.19 25.28 32.74
CA ASP A 450 3.04 24.17 33.66
C ASP A 450 3.61 22.86 33.05
N PRO A 451 4.91 22.60 33.22
CA PRO A 451 5.59 21.43 32.64
C PRO A 451 5.01 20.09 33.06
N SER A 452 4.28 20.02 34.19
CA SER A 452 3.62 18.80 34.64
C SER A 452 2.54 18.32 33.67
N ARG A 453 2.02 19.23 32.83
CA ARG A 453 0.99 18.95 31.82
C ARG A 453 1.50 18.24 30.58
N LYS A 454 2.82 18.23 30.33
CA LYS A 454 3.42 17.52 29.18
C LYS A 454 3.07 16.02 29.18
N ALA A 455 2.91 15.42 30.37
CA ALA A 455 2.57 14.01 30.54
C ALA A 455 1.05 13.75 30.70
N GLY A 456 0.22 14.79 30.69
CA GLY A 456 -1.22 14.70 30.91
C GLY A 456 -2.00 14.38 29.63
N ALA A 457 -3.32 14.16 29.80
CA ALA A 457 -4.23 14.09 28.68
C ALA A 457 -4.35 15.47 28.00
N CYS A 458 -4.49 15.48 26.68
CA CYS A 458 -4.68 16.71 25.92
C CYS A 458 -5.98 17.42 26.40
N PRO A 459 -5.91 18.68 26.85
CA PRO A 459 -7.08 19.42 27.31
C PRO A 459 -8.08 19.65 26.18
N GLU A 460 -9.30 20.02 26.54
CA GLU A 460 -10.28 20.46 25.58
C GLU A 460 -9.94 21.89 25.14
N ILE A 461 -9.60 22.07 23.86
CA ILE A 461 -9.24 23.38 23.32
C ILE A 461 -10.45 24.02 22.66
N TRP A 462 -10.72 25.27 23.04
CA TRP A 462 -11.85 26.05 22.55
C TRP A 462 -11.39 27.18 21.64
N MET A 463 -12.08 27.36 20.51
CA MET A 463 -11.96 28.52 19.63
C MET A 463 -13.27 29.30 19.57
N ASP A 464 -13.20 30.58 19.21
CA ASP A 464 -14.38 31.39 18.92
C ASP A 464 -14.83 31.29 17.45
N GLY A 465 -15.86 32.05 17.07
CA GLY A 465 -16.36 32.11 15.70
C GLY A 465 -15.45 32.83 14.70
N TYR A 466 -14.38 33.48 15.19
CA TYR A 466 -13.30 34.03 14.36
C TYR A 466 -12.14 33.05 14.24
N CYS A 467 -12.35 31.78 14.58
CA CYS A 467 -11.32 30.73 14.56
C CYS A 467 -10.09 31.08 15.41
N ARG A 468 -10.25 31.87 16.49
CA ARG A 468 -9.18 32.21 17.44
C ARG A 468 -9.25 31.29 18.64
N ILE A 469 -8.12 30.77 19.08
CA ILE A 469 -8.01 29.90 20.25
C ILE A 469 -8.17 30.75 21.50
N THR A 470 -9.24 30.52 22.27
CA THR A 470 -9.61 31.38 23.41
C THR A 470 -9.26 30.78 24.76
N GLU A 471 -9.32 29.46 24.92
CA GLU A 471 -9.06 28.81 26.21
C GLU A 471 -8.80 27.30 26.07
N ALA A 472 -8.21 26.72 27.12
CA ALA A 472 -8.08 25.28 27.33
C ALA A 472 -8.79 24.87 28.62
N GLU A 473 -9.67 23.88 28.56
CA GLU A 473 -10.32 23.26 29.72
C GLU A 473 -9.65 21.92 30.06
N PHE A 474 -9.12 21.81 31.28
CA PHE A 474 -8.51 20.58 31.82
C PHE A 474 -9.52 19.84 32.70
N ALA A 475 -9.56 18.51 32.60
CA ALA A 475 -10.31 17.68 33.52
C ALA A 475 -9.65 17.72 34.91
N GLY A 476 -10.26 18.40 35.88
CA GLY A 476 -9.72 18.47 37.24
C GLY A 476 -10.06 17.24 38.10
N GLU A 477 -9.25 17.02 39.13
CA GLU A 477 -9.51 16.01 40.15
C GLU A 477 -10.84 16.32 40.87
N GLY A 478 -11.82 15.43 40.72
CA GLY A 478 -13.17 15.63 41.27
C GLY A 478 -14.19 16.24 40.30
N GLY A 479 -13.86 16.36 39.01
CA GLY A 479 -14.80 16.76 37.96
C GLY A 479 -15.01 18.26 37.79
N ALA A 480 -14.32 19.10 38.57
CA ALA A 480 -14.27 20.54 38.33
C ALA A 480 -13.29 20.83 37.19
N ALA A 481 -13.76 21.42 36.09
CA ALA A 481 -12.90 21.81 34.99
C ALA A 481 -12.05 23.03 35.37
N LEU A 482 -10.73 22.96 35.15
CA LEU A 482 -9.84 24.11 35.24
C LEU A 482 -9.73 24.73 33.85
N SER A 483 -10.15 25.98 33.68
CA SER A 483 -9.97 26.71 32.41
C SER A 483 -8.74 27.62 32.49
N VAL A 484 -7.94 27.64 31.42
CA VAL A 484 -6.86 28.60 31.20
C VAL A 484 -7.20 29.41 29.96
N SER A 485 -7.39 30.73 30.12
CA SER A 485 -7.63 31.65 29.02
C SER A 485 -6.35 31.91 28.23
N ASN A 486 -6.46 31.99 26.91
CA ASN A 486 -5.42 32.53 26.06
C ASN A 486 -5.41 34.05 26.21
N GLU A 487 -4.48 34.60 26.98
CA GLU A 487 -4.36 36.07 27.13
C GLU A 487 -3.75 36.74 25.89
N LYS A 488 -3.09 35.95 25.03
CA LYS A 488 -2.47 36.39 23.79
C LYS A 488 -3.26 35.87 22.59
N TYR A 489 -4.52 36.25 22.42
CA TYR A 489 -5.39 35.72 21.35
C TYR A 489 -5.57 36.68 20.16
N ASP A 490 -4.90 37.83 20.17
CA ASP A 490 -5.03 38.90 19.16
C ASP A 490 -3.68 39.19 18.48
N TRP A 491 -2.97 38.14 18.09
CA TRP A 491 -1.75 38.27 17.30
C TRP A 491 -2.10 38.72 15.88
N ASP A 492 -1.29 39.61 15.31
CA ASP A 492 -1.25 39.76 13.87
C ASP A 492 -0.51 38.57 13.22
N GLU A 493 -0.61 38.48 11.90
CA GLU A 493 -0.04 37.37 11.12
C GLU A 493 1.50 37.27 11.31
N GLU A 494 2.18 38.41 11.36
CA GLU A 494 3.64 38.51 11.53
C GLU A 494 4.07 38.01 12.92
N GLY A 495 3.40 38.46 13.98
CA GLY A 495 3.70 37.99 15.33
C GLY A 495 3.43 36.50 15.51
N LEU A 496 2.34 35.98 14.93
CA LEU A 496 2.03 34.55 14.99
C LEU A 496 3.09 33.71 14.27
N GLU A 497 3.60 34.17 13.13
CA GLU A 497 4.65 33.49 12.38
C GLU A 497 5.99 33.48 13.13
N GLU A 498 6.35 34.60 13.77
CA GLU A 498 7.56 34.69 14.61
C GLU A 498 7.52 33.70 15.78
N GLU A 499 6.43 33.72 16.57
CA GLU A 499 6.28 32.83 17.73
C GLU A 499 6.17 31.37 17.32
N HIS A 500 5.51 31.09 16.18
CA HIS A 500 5.46 29.76 15.60
C HIS A 500 6.87 29.25 15.26
N GLY A 501 7.72 30.09 14.65
CA GLY A 501 9.12 29.75 14.38
C GLY A 501 9.92 29.43 15.64
N VAL A 502 9.68 30.16 16.73
CA VAL A 502 10.28 29.89 18.05
C VAL A 502 9.82 28.53 18.59
N CYS A 503 8.52 28.25 18.57
CA CYS A 503 7.96 26.99 19.08
C CYS A 503 8.48 25.78 18.30
N VAL A 504 8.51 25.86 16.97
CA VAL A 504 9.05 24.77 16.11
C VAL A 504 10.53 24.53 16.40
N SER A 505 11.32 25.60 16.57
CA SER A 505 12.75 25.48 16.89
C SER A 505 12.97 24.79 18.25
N GLN A 506 12.18 25.14 19.27
CA GLN A 506 12.24 24.52 20.60
C GLN A 506 11.88 23.02 20.55
N LEU A 507 10.85 22.65 19.78
CA LEU A 507 10.44 21.25 19.62
C LEU A 507 11.50 20.42 18.89
N ILE A 508 12.22 21.01 17.95
CA ILE A 508 13.33 20.35 17.25
C ILE A 508 14.53 20.15 18.19
N GLU A 509 14.88 21.14 19.01
CA GLU A 509 15.96 21.04 20.00
C GLU A 509 15.68 19.99 21.08
N ASP A 510 14.41 19.81 21.47
CA ASP A 510 13.99 18.78 22.43
C ASP A 510 14.04 17.34 21.83
N ASP A 511 14.02 17.19 20.50
CA ASP A 511 13.97 15.89 19.78
C ASP A 511 15.33 15.49 19.16
N ASP A 512 16.43 15.74 19.88
CA ASP A 512 17.83 15.41 19.51
C ASP A 512 18.12 13.87 19.38
N SER A 513 17.17 13.10 18.85
CA SER A 513 17.28 11.70 18.44
C SER A 513 17.29 11.55 16.90
N ASP A 514 18.43 11.86 16.29
CA ASP A 514 18.97 11.33 15.01
C ASP A 514 18.06 11.19 13.74
N THR A 515 16.87 11.80 13.65
CA THR A 515 15.96 11.59 12.50
C THR A 515 15.43 12.87 11.85
N VAL A 516 16.28 13.51 11.04
CA VAL A 516 15.92 14.69 10.23
C VAL A 516 15.38 14.29 8.85
N GLY A 517 14.17 14.75 8.51
CA GLY A 517 13.64 14.71 7.14
C GLY A 517 12.24 15.35 7.00
N ASP A 518 12.20 16.51 6.32
CA ASP A 518 11.04 17.26 5.76
C ASP A 518 10.21 18.15 6.72
N GLU A 519 10.06 19.45 6.39
CA GLU A 519 9.34 20.46 7.20
C GLU A 519 7.82 20.23 7.26
N GLY A 520 7.22 19.71 6.17
CA GLY A 520 5.81 19.29 6.18
C GLY A 520 5.56 18.07 7.06
N SER A 521 6.57 17.20 7.20
CA SER A 521 6.59 16.06 8.11
C SER A 521 6.78 16.51 9.56
N LEU A 522 7.57 17.54 9.84
CA LEU A 522 7.80 18.07 11.19
C LEU A 522 6.54 18.65 11.84
N HIS A 523 5.69 19.37 11.11
CA HIS A 523 4.42 19.90 11.64
C HIS A 523 3.41 18.80 11.97
N ALA A 524 3.26 17.83 11.05
CA ALA A 524 2.43 16.65 11.28
C ALA A 524 2.97 15.83 12.46
N ARG A 525 4.28 15.70 12.61
CA ARG A 525 4.97 14.92 13.65
C ARG A 525 4.96 15.62 15.02
N ALA A 526 5.03 16.94 15.08
CA ALA A 526 4.80 17.73 16.31
C ALA A 526 3.36 17.59 16.80
N MET A 527 2.39 17.65 15.88
CA MET A 527 0.98 17.39 16.18
C MET A 527 0.71 15.91 16.50
N GLU A 528 1.43 14.98 15.88
CA GLU A 528 1.35 13.55 16.15
C GLU A 528 1.95 13.23 17.52
N LEU A 529 3.07 13.86 17.92
CA LEU A 529 3.64 13.79 19.28
C LEU A 529 2.66 14.33 20.33
N ALA A 530 1.93 15.42 20.04
CA ALA A 530 0.84 15.89 20.89
C ALA A 530 -0.36 14.92 20.93
N SER A 531 -0.57 14.12 19.88
CA SER A 531 -1.62 13.08 19.80
C SER A 531 -1.22 11.74 20.45
N MET A 532 0.07 11.39 20.43
CA MET A 532 0.61 10.10 20.92
C MET A 532 0.47 9.93 22.43
N SER A 533 0.21 11.01 23.18
CA SER A 533 -0.17 10.94 24.60
C SER A 533 -1.54 10.27 24.83
N ASN A 534 -2.44 10.25 23.83
CA ASN A 534 -3.76 9.61 23.93
C ASN A 534 -3.78 8.12 23.54
N THR A 535 -2.84 7.64 22.70
CA THR A 535 -2.85 6.25 22.21
C THR A 535 -2.35 5.22 23.23
N LEU A 536 -1.78 5.69 24.36
CA LEU A 536 -1.35 4.85 25.48
C LEU A 536 -2.46 4.55 26.50
N ILE A 537 -3.64 5.18 26.40
CA ILE A 537 -4.72 5.01 27.38
C ILE A 537 -5.89 4.16 26.86
N GLU A 538 -6.08 4.04 25.54
CA GLU A 538 -7.18 3.20 24.98
C GLU A 538 -6.83 1.71 24.80
N ASN A 539 -5.56 1.30 24.95
CA ASN A 539 -5.13 -0.10 24.78
C ASN A 539 -4.83 -0.86 26.08
N THR A 540 -5.13 -0.29 27.25
CA THR A 540 -5.08 -1.02 28.54
C THR A 540 -6.37 -0.81 29.33
N CYS A 541 -7.45 -1.44 28.87
CA CYS A 541 -8.59 -1.76 29.71
C CYS A 541 -8.86 -3.27 29.60
N ASP A 542 -7.92 -4.06 30.10
CA ASP A 542 -8.14 -5.47 30.40
C ASP A 542 -8.87 -5.54 31.75
N GLN A 543 -10.20 -5.58 31.72
CA GLN A 543 -11.01 -5.82 32.91
C GLN A 543 -10.98 -7.30 33.26
N SER A 544 -9.89 -7.74 33.88
CA SER A 544 -9.96 -8.88 34.80
C SER A 544 -8.96 -8.71 35.95
N LEU A 545 -9.47 -8.93 37.18
CA LEU A 545 -8.77 -8.92 38.46
C LEU A 545 -8.47 -7.56 39.11
N CYS A 546 -9.41 -7.12 39.96
CA CYS A 546 -9.12 -6.93 41.38
C CYS A 546 -10.43 -7.02 42.17
N LYS A 547 -10.69 -8.22 42.70
CA LYS A 547 -11.57 -8.44 43.85
C LYS A 547 -10.78 -8.10 45.12
N ASP A 548 -11.53 -7.69 46.14
CA ASP A 548 -11.19 -7.62 47.55
C ASP A 548 -10.50 -6.33 48.04
N MET A 549 -11.32 -5.38 48.50
CA MET A 549 -11.11 -4.80 49.83
C MET A 549 -12.41 -4.20 50.39
N HIS A 550 -12.90 -4.82 51.46
CA HIS A 550 -13.97 -4.33 52.33
C HIS A 550 -13.56 -3.06 53.07
N ILE A 551 -14.36 -1.99 52.99
CA ILE A 551 -14.61 -1.06 54.10
C ILE A 551 -16.12 -0.72 54.14
N ALA A 552 -16.69 -0.82 55.34
CA ALA A 552 -18.11 -0.73 55.68
C ALA A 552 -18.71 0.70 55.59
N PRO A 553 -20.05 0.83 55.52
CA PRO A 553 -20.73 2.10 55.24
C PRO A 553 -20.87 2.99 56.48
N LYS A 554 -20.76 4.30 56.30
CA LYS A 554 -21.31 5.29 57.24
C LYS A 554 -22.72 5.68 56.81
N ASN A 555 -23.69 5.28 57.62
CA ASN A 555 -25.00 5.93 57.69
C ASN A 555 -24.84 7.42 57.97
N LYS A 556 -25.66 8.24 57.30
CA LYS A 556 -26.23 9.46 57.88
C LYS A 556 -27.54 9.82 57.16
N ASP A 557 -28.61 9.40 57.81
CA ASP A 557 -29.88 10.09 58.08
C ASP A 557 -30.32 11.24 57.17
N SER A 558 -31.52 11.01 56.62
CA SER A 558 -32.54 12.00 56.30
C SER A 558 -32.97 12.82 57.53
N SER A 559 -33.01 14.15 57.41
CA SER A 559 -34.11 15.00 57.90
C SER A 559 -33.87 16.49 57.61
N SER A 560 -35.00 17.17 57.35
CA SER A 560 -35.26 18.59 57.05
C SER A 560 -35.03 19.06 55.63
#